data_AF-A0A4Q1K8J6-F1
#
_entry.id   AF-A0A4Q1K8J6-F1
#
_cell.length_a   1.000
_cell.length_b   1.000
_cell.length_c   1.000
_cell.angle_alpha   90.00
_cell.angle_beta   90.00
_cell.angle_gamma   90.00
#
_symmetry.space_group_name_H-M   'P 1'
#
loop_
_entity.id
_entity.type
_entity.pdbx_description
1 polymer ?
#
loop_
_entity_poly.entity_id
_entity_poly.type
_entity_poly.pdbx_seq_one_letter_code
_entity_poly.pdbx_strand_id
1 'polypeptide(L)'
;MKPKFFTLIILLFTIVSFAQSQSKQLIPIQQKPVAENTIYQLFPTPNIWTYIKLDTRNGKMWQVHFSVNADGFEGQIVLNSVSLTPEVDEIKGRFTLYKTENTYNLILLDQIDGRVWQVQWNSEEEKRFISRIY
;
A
#
# COMPACT_ATOMS: atom_id res chain seq x y z
N MET A 1 -40.48 -19.96 35.35
CA MET A 1 -39.28 -20.50 34.68
C MET A 1 -38.24 -20.85 35.74
N LYS A 2 -37.64 -22.04 35.70
CA LYS A 2 -36.73 -22.52 36.75
C LYS A 2 -35.46 -21.62 36.80
N PRO A 3 -34.92 -21.26 37.97
CA PRO A 3 -33.82 -20.29 38.09
C PRO A 3 -32.55 -20.71 37.33
N LYS A 4 -32.35 -22.01 37.14
CA LYS A 4 -31.26 -22.60 36.33
C LYS A 4 -31.35 -22.27 34.83
N PHE A 5 -32.53 -21.98 34.31
CA PHE A 5 -32.73 -21.60 32.91
C PHE A 5 -32.35 -20.13 32.67
N PHE A 6 -32.54 -19.28 33.69
CA PHE A 6 -32.20 -17.86 33.62
C PHE A 6 -30.68 -17.63 33.68
N THR A 7 -29.96 -18.42 34.49
CA THR A 7 -28.49 -18.39 34.53
C THR A 7 -27.84 -18.85 33.22
N LEU A 8 -28.43 -19.82 32.51
CA LEU A 8 -27.90 -20.29 31.23
C LEU A 8 -28.02 -19.22 30.13
N ILE A 9 -29.11 -18.44 30.12
CA ILE A 9 -29.33 -17.35 29.16
C ILE A 9 -28.33 -16.20 29.40
N ILE A 10 -28.06 -15.86 30.66
CA ILE A 10 -27.08 -14.83 31.02
C ILE A 10 -25.67 -15.25 30.60
N LEU A 11 -25.32 -16.53 30.77
CA LEU A 11 -24.02 -17.06 30.35
C LEU A 11 -23.85 -16.97 28.82
N LEU A 12 -24.87 -17.34 28.03
CA LEU A 12 -24.82 -17.23 26.57
C LEU A 12 -24.67 -15.79 26.07
N PHE A 13 -25.30 -14.81 26.72
CA PHE A 13 -25.18 -13.40 26.35
C PHE A 13 -23.76 -12.84 26.53
N THR A 14 -23.03 -13.28 27.57
CA THR A 14 -21.66 -12.81 27.80
C THR A 14 -20.67 -13.26 26.72
N ILE A 15 -20.85 -14.45 26.15
CA ILE A 15 -19.95 -14.99 25.11
C ILE A 15 -20.09 -14.20 23.79
N VAL A 16 -21.31 -13.73 23.46
CA VAL A 16 -21.55 -12.94 22.23
C VAL A 16 -20.91 -11.54 22.34
N SER A 17 -20.91 -10.94 23.53
CA SER A 17 -20.29 -9.62 23.76
C SER A 17 -18.76 -9.63 23.63
N PHE A 18 -18.09 -10.74 23.98
CA PHE A 18 -16.64 -10.87 23.79
C PHE A 18 -16.23 -11.14 22.34
N ALA A 19 -17.10 -11.74 21.52
CA ALA A 19 -16.82 -12.03 20.12
C ALA A 19 -16.83 -10.78 19.20
N GLN A 20 -17.41 -9.66 19.66
CA GLN A 20 -17.54 -8.43 18.85
C GLN A 20 -16.36 -7.45 19.00
N SER A 21 -15.39 -7.71 19.87
CA SER A 21 -14.31 -6.75 20.17
C SER A 21 -13.08 -6.85 19.24
N GLN A 22 -13.09 -7.70 18.22
CA GLN A 22 -11.97 -7.81 17.27
C GLN A 22 -12.35 -7.25 15.90
N SER A 23 -12.94 -6.05 15.85
CA SER A 23 -12.81 -5.25 14.64
C SER A 23 -11.33 -4.87 14.55
N LYS A 24 -10.63 -5.38 13.52
CA LYS A 24 -9.36 -4.77 13.10
C LYS A 24 -9.67 -3.28 12.94
N GLN A 25 -9.12 -2.44 13.82
CA GLN A 25 -9.06 -1.02 13.57
C GLN A 25 -8.24 -0.86 12.30
N LEU A 26 -8.91 -0.76 11.16
CA LEU A 26 -8.35 -0.22 9.95
C LEU A 26 -8.03 1.23 10.30
N ILE A 27 -6.81 1.47 10.77
CA ILE A 27 -6.26 2.82 10.82
C ILE A 27 -6.58 3.42 9.45
N PRO A 28 -7.31 4.54 9.36
CA PRO A 28 -7.52 5.20 8.08
C PRO A 28 -6.13 5.34 7.49
N ILE A 29 -5.89 4.78 6.31
CA ILE A 29 -4.62 4.95 5.60
C ILE A 29 -4.58 6.44 5.26
N GLN A 30 -4.15 7.24 6.22
CA GLN A 30 -3.99 8.66 6.06
C GLN A 30 -2.74 8.78 5.19
N GLN A 31 -2.96 8.80 3.88
CA GLN A 31 -1.94 9.19 2.94
C GLN A 31 -1.50 10.57 3.39
N LYS A 32 -0.27 10.66 3.91
CA LYS A 32 0.37 11.95 4.16
C LYS A 32 0.24 12.73 2.85
N PRO A 33 -0.28 13.97 2.87
CA PRO A 33 -0.37 14.76 1.66
C PRO A 33 0.99 14.73 0.96
N VAL A 34 0.97 14.36 -0.32
CA VAL A 34 2.13 14.42 -1.19
C VAL A 34 2.76 15.79 -0.97
N ALA A 35 4.03 15.84 -0.61
CA ALA A 35 4.74 17.09 -0.68
C ALA A 35 4.77 17.44 -2.18
N GLU A 36 3.89 18.36 -2.60
CA GLU A 36 3.55 18.69 -4.01
C GLU A 36 4.75 19.13 -4.88
N ASN A 37 5.98 19.02 -4.39
CA ASN A 37 7.18 19.50 -5.08
C ASN A 37 8.43 18.64 -4.82
N THR A 38 8.28 17.34 -4.58
CA THR A 38 9.42 16.42 -4.40
C THR A 38 9.63 15.54 -5.62
N ILE A 39 10.88 15.30 -6.01
CA ILE A 39 11.22 14.40 -7.13
C ILE A 39 11.00 12.94 -6.75
N TYR A 40 11.43 12.55 -5.54
CA TYR A 40 11.30 11.19 -5.05
C TYR A 40 10.42 11.16 -3.81
N GLN A 41 9.52 10.20 -3.75
CA GLN A 41 8.65 9.96 -2.61
C GLN A 41 8.59 8.47 -2.26
N LEU A 42 8.57 8.17 -0.96
CA LEU A 42 8.40 6.82 -0.43
C LEU A 42 6.94 6.58 -0.07
N PHE A 43 6.43 5.45 -0.51
CA PHE A 43 5.10 4.95 -0.20
C PHE A 43 5.22 3.63 0.57
N PRO A 44 4.67 3.53 1.78
CA PRO A 44 4.77 2.31 2.57
C PRO A 44 4.01 1.17 1.90
N THR A 45 4.51 -0.06 1.99
CA THR A 45 3.72 -1.26 1.69
C THR A 45 3.18 -1.89 2.99
N PRO A 46 2.29 -2.89 2.94
CA PRO A 46 1.96 -3.66 4.13
C PRO A 46 3.12 -4.52 4.67
N ASN A 47 4.14 -4.80 3.85
CA ASN A 47 5.40 -5.33 4.36
C ASN A 47 6.20 -4.19 4.99
N ILE A 48 6.39 -4.24 6.31
CA ILE A 48 7.07 -3.19 7.07
C ILE A 48 8.53 -2.97 6.66
N TRP A 49 9.15 -3.95 6.00
CA TRP A 49 10.54 -3.91 5.52
C TRP A 49 10.66 -3.40 4.08
N THR A 50 9.54 -3.02 3.45
CA THR A 50 9.51 -2.64 2.03
C THR A 50 8.70 -1.36 1.81
N TYR A 51 9.31 -0.40 1.13
CA TYR A 51 8.67 0.80 0.60
C TYR A 51 8.71 0.78 -0.94
N ILE A 52 7.82 1.53 -1.57
CA ILE A 52 7.94 1.89 -2.98
C ILE A 52 8.50 3.32 -3.07
N LYS A 53 9.68 3.47 -3.68
CA LYS A 53 10.23 4.77 -4.06
C LYS A 53 9.76 5.12 -5.47
N LEU A 54 9.02 6.21 -5.61
CA LEU A 54 8.51 6.72 -6.88
C LEU A 54 9.29 7.97 -7.30
N ASP A 55 9.74 8.04 -8.54
CA ASP A 55 10.06 9.30 -9.21
C ASP A 55 8.74 9.94 -9.68
N THR A 56 8.32 10.98 -8.95
CA THR A 56 7.00 11.61 -9.13
C THR A 56 6.89 12.35 -10.45
N ARG A 57 8.00 12.59 -11.16
CA ARG A 57 8.00 13.27 -12.46
C ARG A 57 7.59 12.37 -13.61
N ASN A 58 7.98 11.10 -13.53
CA ASN A 58 7.97 10.21 -14.69
C ASN A 58 7.45 8.79 -14.44
N GLY A 59 7.13 8.44 -13.19
CA GLY A 59 6.53 7.14 -12.87
C GLY A 59 7.53 5.98 -12.81
N LYS A 60 8.84 6.24 -12.93
CA LYS A 60 9.86 5.22 -12.60
C LYS A 60 9.81 4.93 -11.11
N MET A 61 9.94 3.67 -10.74
CA MET A 61 9.84 3.28 -9.34
C MET A 61 10.64 2.03 -8.97
N TRP A 62 10.94 1.93 -7.69
CA TRP A 62 11.74 0.87 -7.09
C TRP A 62 11.10 0.41 -5.78
N GLN A 63 11.24 -0.87 -5.49
CA GLN A 63 11.09 -1.37 -4.13
C GLN A 63 12.35 -1.00 -3.35
N VAL A 64 12.18 -0.49 -2.14
CA VAL A 64 13.28 -0.18 -1.21
C VAL A 64 13.15 -1.15 -0.04
N HIS A 65 14.15 -2.00 0.12
CA HIS A 65 14.26 -2.98 1.20
C HIS A 65 15.31 -2.53 2.19
N PHE A 66 15.02 -2.72 3.46
CA PHE A 66 15.96 -2.50 4.56
C PHE A 66 15.84 -3.64 5.58
N SER A 67 16.89 -3.82 6.37
CA SER A 67 17.01 -4.90 7.34
C SER A 67 17.56 -4.36 8.65
N VAL A 68 17.34 -5.10 9.74
CA VAL A 68 18.08 -4.96 11.01
C VAL A 68 18.98 -6.16 11.29
N ASN A 69 18.84 -7.22 10.49
CA ASN A 69 19.67 -8.40 10.54
C ASN A 69 20.88 -8.21 9.64
N ALA A 70 22.05 -8.64 10.12
CA ALA A 70 23.33 -8.50 9.41
C ALA A 70 23.38 -9.25 8.06
N ASP A 71 22.57 -10.29 7.90
CA ASP A 71 22.46 -11.13 6.71
C ASP A 71 21.22 -10.81 5.85
N GLY A 72 20.39 -9.85 6.27
CA GLY A 72 19.18 -9.48 5.54
C GLY A 72 19.48 -8.63 4.31
N PHE A 73 18.64 -8.76 3.28
CA PHE A 73 18.79 -7.97 2.06
C PHE A 73 18.46 -6.49 2.29
N GLU A 74 19.38 -5.63 1.88
CA GLU A 74 19.22 -4.17 1.85
C GLU A 74 19.50 -3.67 0.44
N GLY A 75 18.60 -2.85 -0.10
CA GLY A 75 18.82 -2.33 -1.44
C GLY A 75 17.55 -1.87 -2.14
N GLN A 76 17.72 -1.53 -3.40
CA GLN A 76 16.65 -1.09 -4.28
C GLN A 76 16.48 -2.06 -5.43
N ILE A 77 15.24 -2.49 -5.66
CA ILE A 77 14.90 -3.40 -6.75
C ILE A 77 13.98 -2.66 -7.71
N VAL A 78 14.30 -2.68 -9.00
CA VAL A 78 13.49 -2.01 -10.03
C VAL A 78 12.09 -2.62 -10.05
N LEU A 79 11.07 -1.77 -10.00
CA LEU A 79 9.67 -2.15 -10.19
C LEU A 79 9.14 -1.62 -11.53
N ASN A 80 9.51 -0.39 -11.90
CA ASN A 80 9.32 0.14 -13.24
C ASN A 80 10.51 1.01 -13.63
N SER A 81 11.22 0.65 -14.69
CA SER A 81 12.32 1.43 -15.26
C SER A 81 11.87 2.35 -16.40
N VAL A 82 10.66 2.14 -16.94
CA VAL A 82 10.14 2.85 -18.11
C VAL A 82 9.42 4.12 -17.69
N SER A 83 9.74 5.24 -18.33
CA SER A 83 8.99 6.48 -18.11
C SER A 83 7.56 6.35 -18.63
N LEU A 84 6.58 6.81 -17.85
CA LEU A 84 5.17 6.85 -18.22
C LEU A 84 4.77 8.15 -18.92
N THR A 85 5.73 9.07 -19.05
CA THR A 85 5.57 10.36 -19.73
C THR A 85 6.81 10.77 -20.51
N PRO A 86 6.70 11.56 -21.59
CA PRO A 86 7.85 12.18 -22.24
C PRO A 86 8.63 13.09 -21.28
N GLU A 87 9.95 13.21 -21.51
CA GLU A 87 10.85 14.05 -20.69
C GLU A 87 10.40 15.51 -20.63
N VAL A 88 9.85 16.04 -21.73
CA VAL A 88 9.33 17.41 -21.83
C VAL A 88 8.11 17.66 -20.93
N ASP A 89 7.41 16.61 -20.53
CA ASP A 89 6.21 16.69 -19.68
C ASP A 89 6.49 16.21 -18.24
N GLU A 90 7.75 16.01 -17.87
CA GLU A 90 8.16 15.67 -16.51
C GLU A 90 7.90 16.83 -15.55
N ILE A 91 6.97 16.63 -14.62
CA ILE A 91 6.59 17.65 -13.62
C ILE A 91 6.64 17.02 -12.23
N LYS A 92 7.31 17.67 -11.29
CA LYS A 92 7.38 17.19 -9.89
C LYS A 92 5.96 17.01 -9.34
N GLY A 93 5.74 15.87 -8.69
CA GLY A 93 4.42 15.55 -8.15
C GLY A 93 3.40 15.11 -9.19
N ARG A 94 3.73 14.93 -10.48
CA ARG A 94 2.78 14.43 -11.48
C ARG A 94 2.19 13.07 -11.10
N PHE A 95 3.03 12.14 -10.65
CA PHE A 95 2.62 10.79 -10.31
C PHE A 95 2.54 10.59 -8.80
N THR A 96 1.48 9.90 -8.34
CA THR A 96 1.32 9.49 -6.94
C THR A 96 0.70 8.09 -6.82
N LEU A 97 0.97 7.39 -5.71
CA LEU A 97 0.48 6.04 -5.44
C LEU A 97 -0.59 6.03 -4.35
N TYR A 98 -1.66 5.28 -4.60
CA TYR A 98 -2.73 4.99 -3.65
C TYR A 98 -2.69 3.51 -3.23
N LYS A 99 -2.80 3.26 -1.93
CA LYS A 99 -2.92 1.90 -1.41
C LYS A 99 -4.28 1.29 -1.76
N THR A 100 -4.30 -0.01 -1.95
CA THR A 100 -5.51 -0.82 -2.03
C THR A 100 -5.60 -1.75 -0.81
N GLU A 101 -6.73 -2.45 -0.65
CA GLU A 101 -6.85 -3.52 0.34
C GLU A 101 -6.03 -4.76 -0.04
N ASN A 102 -5.70 -4.94 -1.32
CA ASN A 102 -4.81 -5.99 -1.77
C ASN A 102 -3.37 -5.62 -1.44
N THR A 103 -2.71 -6.45 -0.62
CA THR A 103 -1.35 -6.25 -0.14
C THR A 103 -0.34 -5.89 -1.22
N TYR A 104 -0.43 -6.58 -2.37
CA TYR A 104 0.55 -6.47 -3.44
C TYR A 104 0.21 -5.40 -4.47
N ASN A 105 -0.92 -4.71 -4.34
CA ASN A 105 -1.41 -3.79 -5.37
C ASN A 105 -1.54 -2.36 -4.85
N LEU A 106 -1.03 -1.42 -5.66
CA LEU A 106 -1.24 0.01 -5.53
C LEU A 106 -1.87 0.52 -6.83
N ILE A 107 -2.47 1.70 -6.75
CA ILE A 107 -2.98 2.45 -7.90
C ILE A 107 -2.07 3.65 -8.12
N LEU A 108 -1.43 3.73 -9.27
CA LEU A 108 -0.69 4.93 -9.69
C LEU A 108 -1.64 5.87 -10.42
N LEU A 109 -1.68 7.13 -10.01
CA LEU A 109 -2.43 8.20 -10.66
C LEU A 109 -1.46 9.20 -11.31
N ASP A 110 -1.67 9.50 -12.58
CA ASP A 110 -1.18 10.73 -13.20
C ASP A 110 -2.13 11.87 -12.83
N GLN A 111 -1.67 12.76 -11.96
CA GLN A 111 -2.46 13.87 -11.42
C GLN A 111 -2.69 14.99 -12.45
N ILE A 112 -2.04 14.93 -13.62
CA ILE A 112 -2.16 15.94 -14.68
C ILE A 112 -3.23 15.53 -15.70
N ASP A 113 -3.17 14.30 -16.22
CA ASP A 113 -4.08 13.85 -17.29
C ASP A 113 -5.06 12.74 -16.86
N GLY A 114 -5.00 12.30 -15.60
CA GLY A 114 -5.95 11.37 -15.01
C GLY A 114 -5.75 9.91 -15.41
N ARG A 115 -4.68 9.56 -16.14
CA ARG A 115 -4.36 8.17 -16.44
C ARG A 115 -4.04 7.39 -15.16
N VAL A 116 -4.42 6.12 -15.15
CA VAL A 116 -4.31 5.25 -13.98
C VAL A 116 -3.62 3.94 -14.36
N TRP A 117 -2.79 3.43 -13.47
CA TRP A 117 -2.16 2.12 -13.60
C TRP A 117 -2.33 1.29 -12.34
N GLN A 118 -2.52 -0.01 -12.52
CA GLN A 118 -2.29 -0.99 -11.47
C GLN A 118 -0.78 -1.19 -11.33
N VAL A 119 -0.29 -1.10 -10.11
CA VAL A 119 1.10 -1.38 -9.75
C VAL A 119 1.13 -2.61 -8.85
N GLN A 120 1.72 -3.70 -9.32
CA GLN A 120 1.94 -4.92 -8.56
C GLN A 120 3.40 -5.04 -8.13
N TRP A 121 3.65 -5.01 -6.82
CA TRP A 121 4.96 -5.23 -6.24
C TRP A 121 5.07 -6.65 -5.68
N ASN A 122 6.26 -7.23 -5.74
CA ASN A 122 6.55 -8.55 -5.21
C ASN A 122 8.07 -8.74 -5.06
N SER A 123 8.48 -9.64 -4.16
CA SER A 123 9.88 -10.07 -4.05
C SER A 123 10.32 -10.88 -5.26
N GLU A 124 9.42 -11.67 -5.86
CA GLU A 124 9.63 -12.43 -7.09
C GLU A 124 9.47 -11.51 -8.31
N GLU A 125 10.45 -11.51 -9.21
CA GLU A 125 10.53 -10.56 -10.32
C GLU A 125 9.39 -10.73 -11.32
N GLU A 126 9.05 -11.96 -11.65
CA GLU A 126 8.01 -12.36 -12.58
C GLU A 126 6.59 -11.98 -12.13
N LYS A 127 6.42 -11.68 -10.83
CA LYS A 127 5.15 -11.22 -10.26
C LYS A 127 5.03 -9.69 -10.22
N ARG A 128 6.07 -8.96 -10.63
CA ARG A 128 6.06 -7.49 -10.66
C ARG A 128 5.53 -7.00 -11.99
N PHE A 129 4.62 -6.03 -11.95
CA PHE A 129 4.22 -5.33 -13.16
C PHE A 129 3.61 -3.97 -12.89
N ILE A 130 3.57 -3.16 -13.95
CA ILE A 130 2.70 -2.00 -14.06
C ILE A 130 1.81 -2.20 -15.30
N SER A 131 0.51 -2.01 -15.14
CA SER A 131 -0.45 -2.18 -16.23
C SER A 131 -1.45 -1.03 -16.25
N ARG A 132 -1.72 -0.47 -17.43
CA ARG A 132 -2.65 0.65 -17.59
C ARG A 132 -4.09 0.16 -17.43
N ILE A 133 -4.89 0.94 -16.70
CA ILE A 133 -6.33 0.71 -16.53
C ILE A 133 -7.07 1.61 -17.55
N TYR A 134 -8.08 1.05 -18.24
CA TYR A 134 -8.89 1.71 -19.27
C TYR A 134 -10.38 1.67 -18.90
#